data_AF-A0A7H1M974-F1
#
_entry.id   AF-A0A7H1M974-F1
#
_cell.length_a   1.000
_cell.length_b   1.000
_cell.length_c   1.000
_cell.angle_alpha   90.00
_cell.angle_beta   90.00
_cell.angle_gamma   90.00
#
_symmetry.space_group_name_H-M   'P 1'
#
loop_
_entity.id
_entity.type
_entity.pdbx_description
1 polymer ?
#
loop_
_entity_poly.entity_id
_entity_poly.type
_entity_poly.pdbx_seq_one_letter_code
_entity_poly.pdbx_strand_id
1 'polypeptide(L)'
;MADFMAMLPDTDGQSRTVALRFAITAAALELAAKHGITGLGAGVGMAGIKQCFDAWHSRTGTGKYEDNQIIKQAIDFMQLYAESMRFVDWNSEFTNQDHAGYRKRKEQAHLDEFWIIPAVFENEISKSFETNKTCNVLFGIKWLKRDGKDSRWQFKRYGKGRFYVLVGIEPPSQDSDNQAEQ
;
A
#
# COMPACT_ATOMS: atom_id res chain seq x y z
N MET A 1 -25.19 -20.86 10.28
CA MET A 1 -23.79 -20.61 9.83
C MET A 1 -23.75 -20.31 8.33
N ALA A 2 -24.37 -21.13 7.47
CA ALA A 2 -24.50 -20.85 6.04
C ALA A 2 -25.18 -19.50 5.74
N ASP A 3 -26.25 -19.18 6.49
CA ASP A 3 -27.01 -17.94 6.29
C ASP A 3 -26.19 -16.67 6.60
N PHE A 4 -25.29 -16.70 7.59
CA PHE A 4 -24.43 -15.55 7.90
C PHE A 4 -23.34 -15.35 6.83
N MET A 5 -22.68 -16.44 6.42
CA MET A 5 -21.64 -16.36 5.39
C MET A 5 -22.19 -15.88 4.04
N ALA A 6 -23.45 -16.16 3.72
CA ALA A 6 -24.13 -15.65 2.52
C ALA A 6 -24.46 -14.15 2.57
N MET A 7 -24.45 -13.53 3.77
CA MET A 7 -24.70 -12.09 3.96
C MET A 7 -23.42 -11.24 3.93
N LEU A 8 -22.24 -11.86 3.82
CA LEU A 8 -20.96 -11.17 3.81
C LEU A 8 -20.51 -10.84 2.37
N PRO A 9 -19.80 -9.71 2.16
CA PRO A 9 -19.13 -9.45 0.89
C PRO A 9 -18.06 -10.49 0.60
N ASP A 10 -17.64 -10.58 -0.67
CA ASP A 10 -16.58 -11.50 -1.09
C ASP A 10 -15.30 -11.20 -0.30
N THR A 11 -14.83 -12.19 0.45
CA THR A 11 -13.81 -12.03 1.48
C THR A 11 -12.53 -12.76 1.09
N ASP A 12 -11.41 -12.03 1.01
CA ASP A 12 -10.09 -12.60 0.80
C ASP A 12 -9.73 -13.66 1.86
N GLY A 13 -8.78 -14.54 1.55
CA GLY A 13 -8.45 -15.73 2.36
C GLY A 13 -8.17 -15.45 3.86
N GLN A 14 -7.60 -14.29 4.19
CA GLN A 14 -7.41 -13.87 5.59
C GLN A 14 -8.72 -13.42 6.25
N SER A 15 -9.52 -12.63 5.54
CA SER A 15 -10.84 -12.12 5.94
C SER A 15 -11.85 -13.25 6.17
N ARG A 16 -11.74 -14.33 5.39
CA ARG A 16 -12.61 -15.51 5.49
C ARG A 16 -12.48 -16.25 6.82
N THR A 17 -11.27 -16.37 7.36
CA THR A 17 -11.06 -17.06 8.65
C THR A 17 -11.70 -16.29 9.81
N VAL A 18 -11.63 -14.95 9.75
CA VAL A 18 -12.28 -14.10 10.74
C VAL A 18 -13.80 -14.10 10.58
N ALA A 19 -14.29 -14.02 9.33
CA ALA A 19 -15.71 -14.15 8.99
C ALA A 19 -16.33 -15.44 9.57
N LEU A 20 -15.63 -16.57 9.49
CA LEU A 20 -16.10 -17.84 10.06
C LEU A 20 -16.28 -17.79 11.59
N ARG A 21 -15.41 -17.09 12.32
CA ARG A 21 -15.55 -16.96 13.78
C ARG A 21 -16.79 -16.14 14.13
N PHE A 22 -17.01 -15.03 13.43
CA PHE A 22 -18.24 -14.24 13.59
C PHE A 22 -19.48 -15.07 13.21
N ALA A 23 -19.42 -15.89 12.16
CA ALA A 23 -20.52 -16.76 11.76
C ALA A 23 -20.91 -17.78 12.83
N ILE A 24 -19.92 -18.36 13.53
CA ILE A 24 -20.14 -19.29 14.64
C ILE A 24 -20.79 -18.55 15.81
N THR A 25 -20.27 -17.38 16.18
CA THR A 25 -20.84 -16.57 17.27
C THR A 25 -22.29 -16.16 16.97
N ALA A 26 -22.58 -15.73 15.74
CA ALA A 26 -23.94 -15.40 15.32
C ALA A 26 -24.88 -16.61 15.41
N ALA A 27 -24.43 -17.78 14.94
CA ALA A 27 -25.22 -19.01 15.02
C ALA A 27 -25.49 -19.44 16.48
N ALA A 28 -24.52 -19.29 17.37
CA ALA A 28 -24.68 -19.58 18.80
C ALA A 28 -25.67 -18.62 19.47
N LEU A 29 -25.64 -17.32 19.12
CA LEU A 29 -26.59 -16.34 19.65
C LEU A 29 -28.03 -16.61 19.20
N GLU A 30 -28.24 -16.98 17.94
CA GLU A 30 -29.57 -17.37 17.45
C GLU A 30 -30.09 -18.65 18.13
N LEU A 31 -29.22 -19.63 18.35
CA LEU A 31 -29.59 -20.85 19.08
C LEU A 31 -29.96 -20.54 20.53
N ALA A 32 -29.18 -19.70 21.20
CA ALA A 32 -29.45 -19.29 22.58
C ALA A 32 -30.75 -18.47 22.69
N ALA A 33 -31.03 -17.61 21.70
CA ALA A 33 -32.29 -16.87 21.61
C ALA A 33 -33.49 -17.81 21.43
N LYS A 34 -33.38 -18.84 20.57
CA LYS A 34 -34.42 -19.86 20.37
C LYS A 34 -34.78 -20.61 21.66
N HIS A 35 -33.79 -20.81 22.54
CA HIS A 35 -33.98 -21.44 23.84
C HIS A 35 -34.29 -20.45 24.98
N GLY A 36 -34.48 -19.16 24.68
CA GLY A 36 -34.85 -18.14 25.67
C GLY A 36 -33.73 -17.77 26.65
N ILE A 37 -32.47 -18.14 26.37
CA ILE A 37 -31.34 -17.93 27.29
C ILE A 37 -30.93 -16.45 27.32
N THR A 38 -30.92 -15.79 26.17
CA THR A 38 -30.44 -14.40 26.03
C THR A 38 -31.56 -13.35 26.15
N GLY A 39 -32.83 -13.78 26.04
CA GLY A 39 -33.97 -12.87 25.94
C GLY A 39 -34.03 -12.05 24.64
N LEU A 40 -33.17 -12.34 23.66
CA LEU A 40 -33.16 -11.64 22.38
C LEU A 40 -34.26 -12.17 21.45
N GLY A 41 -34.84 -11.27 20.66
CA GLY A 41 -35.69 -11.65 19.54
C GLY A 41 -34.90 -12.35 18.44
N ALA A 42 -35.58 -13.20 17.65
CA ALA A 42 -34.97 -13.87 16.50
C ALA A 42 -34.33 -12.85 15.54
N GLY A 43 -33.09 -13.12 15.10
CA GLY A 43 -32.34 -12.27 14.18
C GLY A 43 -31.60 -11.08 14.82
N VAL A 44 -31.86 -10.74 16.08
CA VAL A 44 -31.17 -9.61 16.75
C VAL A 44 -29.70 -9.94 17.02
N GLY A 45 -29.40 -11.18 17.42
CA GLY A 45 -28.03 -11.64 17.63
C GLY A 45 -27.22 -11.63 16.34
N MET A 46 -27.82 -12.13 15.26
CA MET A 46 -27.25 -12.10 13.90
C MET A 46 -26.92 -10.67 13.45
N ALA A 47 -27.85 -9.73 13.61
CA ALA A 47 -27.67 -8.34 13.18
C ALA A 47 -26.54 -7.63 13.96
N GLY A 48 -26.47 -7.82 15.28
CA GLY A 48 -25.41 -7.25 16.10
C GLY A 48 -24.02 -7.79 15.74
N ILE A 49 -23.92 -9.09 15.48
CA ILE A 49 -22.65 -9.70 15.04
C ILE A 49 -22.24 -9.22 13.65
N LYS A 50 -23.20 -9.06 12.73
CA LYS A 50 -22.93 -8.47 11.41
C LYS A 50 -22.38 -7.05 11.53
N GLN A 51 -22.97 -6.21 12.38
CA GLN A 51 -22.48 -4.85 12.59
C GLN A 51 -21.03 -4.82 13.12
N CYS A 52 -20.71 -5.71 14.06
CA CYS A 52 -19.35 -5.88 14.55
C CYS A 52 -18.39 -6.33 13.44
N PHE A 53 -18.81 -7.26 12.57
CA PHE A 53 -18.03 -7.68 11.42
C PHE A 53 -17.81 -6.53 10.43
N ASP A 54 -18.84 -5.76 10.09
CA ASP A 54 -18.74 -4.63 9.16
C ASP A 54 -17.81 -3.53 9.71
N ALA A 55 -17.91 -3.24 11.01
CA ALA A 55 -17.03 -2.29 11.71
C ALA A 55 -15.59 -2.80 11.79
N TRP A 56 -15.39 -4.11 11.96
CA TRP A 56 -14.07 -4.71 11.91
C TRP A 56 -13.53 -4.67 10.48
N HIS A 57 -14.30 -5.09 9.48
CA HIS A 57 -13.90 -5.20 8.09
C HIS A 57 -13.57 -3.85 7.47
N SER A 58 -14.34 -2.80 7.79
CA SER A 58 -14.01 -1.42 7.38
C SER A 58 -12.68 -0.92 7.95
N ARG A 59 -12.27 -1.40 9.13
CA ARG A 59 -10.96 -1.08 9.74
C ARG A 59 -9.83 -2.02 9.28
N THR A 60 -10.16 -3.25 8.90
CA THR A 60 -9.22 -4.32 8.55
C THR A 60 -9.22 -4.66 7.07
N GLY A 61 -9.63 -3.74 6.20
CA GLY A 61 -9.13 -3.68 4.83
C GLY A 61 -7.61 -3.42 4.83
N THR A 62 -6.85 -4.33 5.43
CA THR A 62 -5.43 -4.26 5.78
C THR A 62 -4.56 -3.96 4.57
N GLY A 63 -4.97 -4.44 3.38
CA GLY A 63 -4.37 -4.02 2.12
C GLY A 63 -4.33 -2.50 1.99
N LYS A 64 -5.48 -1.82 2.02
CA LYS A 64 -5.55 -0.36 1.89
C LYS A 64 -4.83 0.39 3.02
N TYR A 65 -4.92 -0.10 4.26
CA TYR A 65 -4.22 0.54 5.37
C TYR A 65 -2.69 0.43 5.22
N GLU A 66 -2.17 -0.78 4.96
CA GLU A 66 -0.74 -1.00 4.74
C GLU A 66 -0.23 -0.25 3.51
N ASP A 67 -1.01 -0.24 2.42
CA ASP A 67 -0.67 0.49 1.20
C ASP A 67 -0.60 2.00 1.48
N ASN A 68 -1.54 2.56 2.24
CA ASN A 68 -1.51 3.95 2.66
C ASN A 68 -0.30 4.27 3.55
N GLN A 69 0.09 3.36 4.45
CA GLN A 69 1.28 3.53 5.28
C GLN A 69 2.56 3.48 4.45
N ILE A 70 2.65 2.58 3.46
CA ILE A 70 3.75 2.51 2.49
C ILE A 70 3.86 3.83 1.73
N ILE A 71 2.74 4.34 1.18
CA ILE A 71 2.72 5.60 0.44
C ILE A 71 3.18 6.75 1.34
N LYS A 72 2.65 6.82 2.56
CA LYS A 72 3.04 7.83 3.54
C LYS A 72 4.54 7.78 3.85
N GLN A 73 5.10 6.59 4.05
CA GLN A 73 6.52 6.44 4.34
C GLN A 73 7.42 6.90 3.18
N ALA A 74 7.02 6.60 1.94
CA ALA A 74 7.70 7.10 0.75
C ALA A 74 7.60 8.63 0.62
N ILE A 75 6.43 9.22 0.91
CA ILE A 75 6.23 10.68 0.96
C ILE A 75 7.14 11.32 2.00
N ASP A 76 7.12 10.82 3.23
CA ASP A 76 7.91 11.36 4.33
C ASP A 76 9.42 11.32 3.99
N PHE A 77 9.90 10.22 3.38
CA PHE A 77 11.28 10.11 2.90
C PHE A 77 11.60 11.15 1.83
N MET A 78 10.75 11.30 0.81
CA MET A 78 11.00 12.26 -0.27
C MET A 78 10.93 13.71 0.21
N GLN A 79 9.98 14.05 1.07
CA GLN A 79 9.87 15.40 1.65
C GLN A 79 11.10 15.78 2.49
N LEU A 80 11.67 14.82 3.22
CA LEU A 80 12.86 15.07 4.03
C LEU A 80 14.15 15.15 3.20
N TYR A 81 14.27 14.36 2.14
CA TYR A 81 15.56 14.12 1.51
C TYR A 81 15.68 14.52 0.03
N ALA A 82 14.59 14.70 -0.72
CA ALA A 82 14.63 14.88 -2.17
C ALA A 82 15.46 16.11 -2.62
N GLU A 83 15.39 17.20 -1.86
CA GLU A 83 16.16 18.44 -2.10
C GLU A 83 17.45 18.51 -1.27
N SER A 84 17.78 17.44 -0.52
CA SER A 84 19.00 17.36 0.28
C SER A 84 20.20 16.90 -0.55
N MET A 85 21.39 17.05 0.02
CA MET A 85 22.65 16.54 -0.53
C MET A 85 22.70 15.01 -0.69
N ARG A 86 21.75 14.25 -0.12
CA ARG A 86 21.69 12.79 -0.27
C ARG A 86 21.41 12.37 -1.72
N PHE A 87 20.70 13.20 -2.48
CA PHE A 87 20.50 13.02 -3.91
C PHE A 87 21.43 13.92 -4.71
N VAL A 88 22.45 13.33 -5.34
CA VAL A 88 23.36 14.09 -6.20
C VAL A 88 22.84 14.16 -7.64
N ASP A 89 23.25 15.17 -8.38
CA ASP A 89 22.88 15.30 -9.79
C ASP A 89 23.33 14.06 -10.60
N TRP A 90 22.56 13.71 -11.62
CA TRP A 90 22.83 12.57 -12.50
C TRP A 90 24.25 12.53 -13.04
N ASN A 91 24.82 13.68 -13.41
CA ASN A 91 26.15 13.76 -14.00
C ASN A 91 27.26 13.99 -12.97
N SER A 92 26.94 14.01 -11.67
CA SER A 92 27.94 14.19 -10.62
C SER A 92 28.89 12.98 -10.54
N GLU A 93 30.19 13.26 -10.51
CA GLU A 93 31.22 12.25 -10.27
C GLU A 93 31.39 11.92 -8.78
N PHE A 94 31.01 12.87 -7.91
CA PHE A 94 31.12 12.77 -6.47
C PHE A 94 29.76 12.50 -5.82
N THR A 95 29.80 11.77 -4.71
CA THR A 95 28.66 11.48 -3.85
C THR A 95 28.91 12.05 -2.46
N ASN A 96 27.86 12.52 -1.79
CA ASN A 96 27.97 13.02 -0.42
C ASN A 96 27.91 11.90 0.62
N GLN A 97 28.15 12.26 1.88
CA GLN A 97 27.85 11.38 3.01
C GLN A 97 26.35 11.03 3.03
N ASP A 98 26.02 9.80 3.42
CA ASP A 98 24.64 9.26 3.45
C ASP A 98 23.90 9.32 2.09
N HIS A 99 24.67 9.14 1.01
CA HIS A 99 24.17 9.11 -0.37
C HIS A 99 22.97 8.16 -0.52
N ALA A 100 21.82 8.74 -0.89
CA ALA A 100 20.57 8.02 -1.13
C ALA A 100 20.40 7.59 -2.59
N GLY A 101 21.02 8.33 -3.51
CA GLY A 101 20.92 8.07 -4.93
C GLY A 101 21.13 9.30 -5.80
N TYR A 102 20.60 9.24 -7.02
CA TYR A 102 20.82 10.28 -8.03
C TYR A 102 19.49 10.92 -8.45
N ARG A 103 19.53 12.23 -8.72
CA ARG A 103 18.42 12.96 -9.33
C ARG A 103 18.73 13.23 -10.79
N LYS A 104 17.87 12.75 -11.68
CA LYS A 104 17.92 13.05 -13.10
C LYS A 104 16.82 14.04 -13.44
N ARG A 105 17.22 15.29 -13.65
CA ARG A 105 16.29 16.37 -13.98
C ARG A 105 15.64 16.16 -15.35
N LYS A 106 14.35 16.48 -15.45
CA LYS A 106 13.60 16.53 -16.70
C LYS A 106 13.23 17.97 -17.04
N GLU A 107 12.61 18.18 -18.20
CA GLU A 107 12.11 19.49 -18.61
C GLU A 107 11.11 20.07 -17.61
N GLN A 108 10.28 19.21 -17.03
CA GLN A 108 9.31 19.57 -16.01
C GLN A 108 9.73 18.95 -14.68
N ALA A 109 9.83 19.77 -13.63
CA ALA A 109 10.39 19.35 -12.34
C ALA A 109 9.61 18.18 -11.67
N HIS A 110 8.29 18.09 -11.88
CA HIS A 110 7.48 16.98 -11.35
C HIS A 110 7.75 15.64 -12.06
N LEU A 111 8.47 15.65 -13.18
CA LEU A 111 8.91 14.45 -13.90
C LEU A 111 10.35 14.04 -13.56
N ASP A 112 11.04 14.78 -12.68
CA ASP A 112 12.39 14.45 -12.24
C ASP A 112 12.47 13.00 -11.76
N GLU A 113 13.47 12.26 -12.19
CA GLU A 113 13.62 10.85 -11.80
C GLU A 113 14.59 10.75 -10.61
N PHE A 114 14.15 10.12 -9.54
CA PHE A 114 14.96 9.83 -8.35
C PHE A 114 15.38 8.36 -8.37
N TRP A 115 16.66 8.13 -8.63
CA TRP A 115 17.28 6.82 -8.73
C TRP A 115 17.87 6.43 -7.37
N ILE A 116 17.10 5.68 -6.60
CA ILE A 116 17.35 5.36 -5.19
C ILE A 116 18.14 4.05 -5.09
N ILE A 117 19.18 4.07 -4.27
CA ILE A 117 20.02 2.89 -3.99
C ILE A 117 19.17 1.79 -3.33
N PRO A 118 19.33 0.51 -3.70
CA PRO A 118 18.52 -0.57 -3.15
C PRO A 118 18.52 -0.64 -1.62
N ALA A 119 19.69 -0.54 -0.99
CA ALA A 119 19.81 -0.55 0.47
C ALA A 119 19.05 0.61 1.14
N VAL A 120 19.01 1.80 0.52
CA VAL A 120 18.29 2.97 1.04
C VAL A 120 16.79 2.78 0.86
N PHE A 121 16.37 2.31 -0.32
CA PHE A 121 14.97 2.00 -0.59
C PHE A 121 14.42 0.91 0.36
N GLU A 122 15.20 -0.13 0.61
CA GLU A 122 14.79 -1.25 1.45
C GLU A 122 14.75 -0.86 2.94
N ASN A 123 15.75 -0.12 3.42
CA ASN A 123 15.83 0.21 4.85
C ASN A 123 15.02 1.46 5.26
N GLU A 124 14.85 2.44 4.37
CA GLU A 124 14.24 3.73 4.72
C GLU A 124 12.84 3.92 4.13
N ILE A 125 12.57 3.35 2.95
CA ILE A 125 11.23 3.45 2.30
C ILE A 125 10.39 2.21 2.60
N SER A 126 10.92 1.01 2.36
CA SER A 126 10.18 -0.24 2.65
C SER A 126 10.17 -0.54 4.15
N LYS A 127 11.34 -0.45 4.81
CA LYS A 127 11.55 -0.63 6.25
C LYS A 127 10.89 -1.87 6.83
N SER A 128 9.68 -1.74 7.37
CA SER A 128 8.91 -2.83 7.99
C SER A 128 8.02 -3.60 7.01
N PHE A 129 7.87 -3.12 5.77
CA PHE A 129 7.06 -3.74 4.74
C PHE A 129 7.93 -4.57 3.78
N GLU A 130 7.36 -5.62 3.21
CA GLU A 130 8.03 -6.39 2.16
C GLU A 130 8.31 -5.51 0.94
N THR A 131 9.56 -5.48 0.48
CA THR A 131 10.01 -4.65 -0.64
C THR A 131 9.18 -4.84 -1.91
N ASN A 132 8.77 -6.08 -2.21
CA ASN A 132 7.93 -6.35 -3.38
C ASN A 132 6.54 -5.72 -3.25
N LYS A 133 5.93 -5.79 -2.06
CA LYS A 133 4.67 -5.11 -1.77
C LYS A 133 4.82 -3.60 -1.92
N THR A 134 5.86 -3.01 -1.33
CA THR A 134 6.19 -1.59 -1.50
C THR A 134 6.27 -1.21 -2.98
N CYS A 135 6.97 -2.01 -3.79
CA CYS A 135 7.09 -1.78 -5.22
C CYS A 135 5.73 -1.82 -5.93
N ASN A 136 4.90 -2.83 -5.64
CA ASN A 136 3.56 -2.95 -6.24
C ASN A 136 2.66 -1.77 -5.89
N VAL A 137 2.67 -1.34 -4.62
CA VAL A 137 1.85 -0.20 -4.14
C VAL A 137 2.28 1.09 -4.85
N LEU A 138 3.58 1.41 -4.81
CA LEU A 138 4.10 2.64 -5.42
C LEU A 138 3.97 2.62 -6.96
N PHE A 139 4.06 1.44 -7.58
CA PHE A 139 3.79 1.28 -9.02
C PHE A 139 2.31 1.44 -9.35
N GLY A 140 1.42 0.94 -8.49
CA GLY A 140 -0.03 1.05 -8.64
C GLY A 140 -0.50 2.49 -8.73
N ILE A 141 0.11 3.38 -7.94
CA ILE A 141 -0.13 4.83 -7.98
C ILE A 141 0.76 5.58 -8.98
N LYS A 142 1.44 4.88 -9.89
CA LYS A 142 2.31 5.45 -10.94
C LYS A 142 3.51 6.26 -10.43
N TRP A 143 3.89 6.09 -9.17
CA TRP A 143 5.00 6.83 -8.59
C TRP A 143 6.35 6.12 -8.77
N LEU A 144 6.36 4.78 -8.75
CA LEU A 144 7.53 3.96 -9.05
C LEU A 144 7.51 3.46 -10.50
N LYS A 145 8.65 3.52 -11.19
CA LYS A 145 8.81 2.92 -12.52
C LYS A 145 9.08 1.42 -12.44
N ARG A 146 8.66 0.70 -13.48
CA ARG A 146 8.99 -0.70 -13.70
C ARG A 146 9.65 -0.87 -15.06
N ASP A 147 10.73 -1.63 -15.14
CA ASP A 147 11.42 -1.88 -16.40
C ASP A 147 10.54 -2.76 -17.30
N GLY A 148 10.07 -2.20 -18.41
CA GLY A 148 9.15 -2.85 -19.34
C GLY A 148 9.76 -4.00 -20.14
N LYS A 149 11.09 -4.13 -20.20
CA LYS A 149 11.74 -5.22 -20.95
C LYS A 149 11.86 -6.52 -20.15
N ASP A 150 12.19 -6.40 -18.87
CA ASP A 150 12.45 -7.55 -17.98
C ASP A 150 11.46 -7.66 -16.81
N SER A 151 10.43 -6.80 -16.75
CA SER A 151 9.45 -6.73 -15.64
C SER A 151 10.09 -6.54 -14.26
N ARG A 152 11.32 -6.02 -14.20
CA ARG A 152 12.10 -5.80 -12.97
C ARG A 152 11.79 -4.45 -12.36
N TRP A 153 11.92 -4.36 -11.04
CA TRP A 153 11.74 -3.12 -10.29
C TRP A 153 12.92 -2.15 -10.38
N GLN A 154 14.11 -2.67 -10.70
CA GLN A 154 15.34 -1.89 -10.66
C GLN A 154 15.91 -1.65 -12.07
N PHE A 155 16.39 -0.43 -12.29
CA PHE A 155 16.99 0.01 -13.54
C PHE A 155 18.50 0.02 -13.45
N LYS A 156 19.18 -0.46 -14.51
CA LYS A 156 20.65 -0.47 -14.57
C LYS A 156 21.17 0.93 -14.96
N ARG A 157 22.13 1.43 -14.18
CA ARG A 157 23.00 2.53 -14.57
C ARG A 157 24.40 1.99 -14.83
N TYR A 158 24.91 2.24 -16.03
CA TYR A 158 26.22 1.73 -16.46
C TYR A 158 27.32 2.15 -15.47
N GLY A 159 28.13 1.18 -15.03
CA GLY A 159 29.23 1.40 -14.08
C GLY A 159 28.84 1.75 -12.65
N LYS A 160 27.54 1.92 -12.33
CA LYS A 160 27.08 2.38 -11.00
C LYS A 160 26.09 1.42 -10.30
N GLY A 161 25.58 0.41 -11.01
CA GLY A 161 24.72 -0.63 -10.42
C GLY A 161 23.26 -0.53 -10.82
N ARG A 162 22.35 -0.91 -9.91
CA ARG A 162 20.90 -0.96 -10.12
C ARG A 162 20.17 -0.13 -9.06
N PHE A 163 19.07 0.51 -9.45
CA PHE A 163 18.35 1.48 -8.62
C PHE A 163 16.84 1.34 -8.78
N TYR A 164 16.09 1.62 -7.72
CA TYR A 164 14.65 1.87 -7.82
C TYR A 164 14.44 3.30 -8.33
N VAL A 165 13.41 3.55 -9.13
CA VAL A 165 13.22 4.86 -9.77
C VAL A 165 11.84 5.42 -9.45
N LEU A 166 11.80 6.45 -8.61
CA LEU A 166 10.61 7.27 -8.38
C LEU A 166 10.55 8.42 -9.39
N VAL A 167 9.34 8.84 -9.75
CA VAL A 167 9.08 9.97 -10.64
C VAL A 167 8.49 11.13 -9.83
N GLY A 168 9.15 12.28 -9.83
CA GLY A 168 8.77 13.42 -9.03
C GLY A 168 9.07 13.25 -7.54
N ILE A 169 8.93 14.37 -6.82
CA ILE A 169 9.10 14.44 -5.36
C ILE A 169 7.84 13.96 -4.64
N GLU A 170 6.68 14.16 -5.28
CA GLU A 170 5.37 13.80 -4.75
C GLU A 170 4.72 12.76 -5.66
N PRO A 171 3.82 11.92 -5.12
CA PRO A 171 3.05 11.00 -5.94
C PRO A 171 2.21 11.78 -6.96
N PRO A 172 2.05 11.27 -8.19
CA PRO A 172 1.27 11.94 -9.22
C PRO A 172 -0.19 12.07 -8.77
N SER A 173 -0.77 13.27 -8.95
CA SER A 173 -2.18 13.53 -8.66
C SER A 173 -3.05 12.64 -9.55
N GLN A 174 -3.99 11.91 -8.94
CA GLN A 174 -4.90 11.01 -9.68
C GLN A 174 -5.85 11.76 -10.65
N ASP A 175 -5.87 13.10 -10.60
CA ASP A 175 -6.71 13.95 -11.44
C ASP A 175 -6.13 14.23 -12.84
N SER A 176 -4.92 13.75 -13.14
CA SER A 176 -4.21 14.07 -14.39
C SER A 176 -4.69 13.31 -15.63
N ASP A 177 -5.53 12.28 -15.48
CA ASP A 177 -6.11 11.54 -16.62
C ASP A 177 -7.30 12.29 -17.30
N ASN A 178 -7.79 13.39 -16.73
CA ASN A 178 -8.96 14.12 -17.25
C ASN A 178 -8.64 15.36 -18.10
N GLN A 179 -7.37 15.61 -18.44
CA GLN A 179 -6.97 16.81 -19.22
C GLN A 179 -6.31 16.49 -20.58
N ALA A 180 -6.30 15.23 -21.02
CA ALA A 180 -5.74 14.85 -22.33
C ALA A 180 -6.77 14.80 -23.48
N GLU A 181 -8.04 15.12 -23.21
CA GLU A 181 -9.12 15.16 -24.23
C GLU A 181 -9.86 16.51 -24.20
N GLN A 182 -9.17 17.63 -24.45
CA GLN A 182 -9.78 18.89 -24.92
C GLN A 182 -8.88 19.59 -25.95
#